data_AF-A0A3B9FXJ9-F1
#
_entry.id   AF-A0A3B9FXJ9-F1
#
_cell.length_a   1.000
_cell.length_b   1.000
_cell.length_c   1.000
_cell.angle_alpha   90.00
_cell.angle_beta   90.00
_cell.angle_gamma   90.00
#
_symmetry.space_group_name_H-M   'P 1'
#
loop_
_entity.id
_entity.type
_entity.pdbx_description
1 polymer ?
#
loop_
_entity_poly.entity_id
_entity_poly.type
_entity_poly.pdbx_seq_one_letter_code
_entity_poly.pdbx_strand_id
1 'polypeptide(L)'
;MTYGGHVGSFEVFYHQLKKYTGNDECVVIPEGITEIKDYAFSDCSSLKKIIIPDHVTDIGDYAFYECRCLEEIEISSSVRYMGQGVFCRCNSLKKVVLPQYLTSVSRLMFYHCVSLEEVILPPACRTIGKSAFEKCYSLKELHLPETVRTLEGNAFDDCIGLQKLDLPASLETIGDHAFFSCGALRKLVIGSDIRAIGTGAFETGGRISVSIMSDLQLHSSMFETNWNMNWNFGVNRHYNGRNEDNYQLFDSYLENVQFHEWKPTAVIVLLVNYLETYDLHQDHSAYDEMLRENMDACLEFMIPNHRNTALETGVRKHLITKETLQPYFPRIKDRELRIRLMDELSDAEQTNTLDDLLKLL
;
A
#
# COMPACT_ATOMS: atom_id res chain seq x y z
N MET A 1 -13.15 47.72 -25.95
CA MET A 1 -11.71 47.41 -26.00
C MET A 1 -11.58 45.91 -26.11
N THR A 2 -11.15 45.42 -27.26
CA THR A 2 -11.10 44.00 -27.62
C THR A 2 -9.82 43.38 -27.03
N TYR A 3 -9.91 42.62 -25.94
CA TYR A 3 -8.76 41.94 -25.32
C TYR A 3 -8.84 40.41 -25.46
N GLY A 4 -9.17 39.95 -26.68
CA GLY A 4 -8.98 38.58 -27.11
C GLY A 4 -8.13 38.59 -28.36
N GLY A 5 -7.02 37.85 -28.36
CA GLY A 5 -6.08 37.83 -29.49
C GLY A 5 -4.93 36.86 -29.26
N HIS A 6 -4.15 36.65 -30.33
CA HIS A 6 -2.91 35.89 -30.25
C HIS A 6 -1.78 36.80 -29.75
N VAL A 7 -1.08 36.37 -28.71
CA VAL A 7 0.23 36.92 -28.34
C VAL A 7 1.26 35.92 -28.84
N GLY A 8 1.85 36.15 -30.02
CA GLY A 8 2.68 35.13 -30.67
C GLY A 8 1.91 33.82 -30.87
N SER A 9 2.47 32.72 -30.36
CA SER A 9 1.87 31.38 -30.40
C SER A 9 0.83 31.10 -29.30
N PHE A 10 0.47 32.10 -28.48
CA PHE A 10 -0.47 31.95 -27.37
C PHE A 10 -1.84 32.53 -27.73
N GLU A 11 -2.90 31.74 -27.58
CA GLU A 11 -4.29 32.21 -27.56
C GLU A 11 -4.64 32.69 -26.15
N VAL A 12 -4.85 34.00 -26.00
CA VAL A 12 -5.07 34.63 -24.70
C VAL A 12 -6.40 35.40 -24.69
N PHE A 13 -7.15 35.24 -23.61
CA PHE A 13 -8.42 35.94 -23.37
C PHE A 13 -8.53 36.34 -21.91
N TYR A 14 -8.62 37.65 -21.63
CA TYR A 14 -8.74 38.19 -20.26
C TYR A 14 -7.74 37.58 -19.26
N HIS A 15 -6.44 37.65 -19.58
CA HIS A 15 -5.35 37.09 -18.75
C HIS A 15 -5.35 35.56 -18.61
N GLN A 16 -6.20 34.86 -19.38
CA GLN A 16 -6.27 33.40 -19.41
C GLN A 16 -5.63 32.87 -20.69
N LEU A 17 -4.63 32.02 -20.57
CA LEU A 17 -4.02 31.31 -21.69
C LEU A 17 -4.90 30.10 -22.03
N LYS A 18 -5.56 30.17 -23.18
CA LYS A 18 -6.53 29.16 -23.65
C LYS A 18 -5.86 28.03 -24.41
N LYS A 19 -4.90 28.35 -25.25
CA LYS A 19 -4.17 27.38 -26.06
C LYS A 19 -2.79 27.92 -26.42
N TYR A 20 -1.81 27.04 -26.49
CA TYR A 20 -0.55 27.28 -27.16
C TYR A 20 -0.52 26.49 -28.47
N THR A 21 -0.25 27.17 -29.58
CA THR A 21 -0.24 26.59 -30.94
C THR A 21 1.17 26.54 -31.55
N GLY A 22 2.19 26.88 -30.75
CA GLY A 22 3.57 26.93 -31.21
C GLY A 22 4.24 25.56 -31.19
N ASN A 23 5.47 25.53 -31.70
CA ASN A 23 6.32 24.34 -31.75
C ASN A 23 7.68 24.55 -31.07
N ASP A 24 7.84 25.63 -30.31
CA ASP A 24 9.09 25.92 -29.59
C ASP A 24 9.43 24.81 -28.57
N GLU A 25 10.73 24.51 -28.44
CA GLU A 25 11.21 23.55 -27.42
C GLU A 25 11.26 24.16 -26.02
N CYS A 26 11.37 25.49 -25.91
CA CYS A 26 11.41 26.21 -24.65
C CYS A 26 10.39 27.33 -24.67
N VAL A 27 9.48 27.34 -23.70
CA VAL A 27 8.39 28.30 -23.61
C VAL A 27 8.45 29.06 -22.29
N VAL A 28 8.31 30.38 -22.36
CA VAL A 28 8.07 31.23 -21.18
C VAL A 28 6.65 31.78 -21.32
N ILE A 29 5.81 31.56 -20.31
CA ILE A 29 4.45 32.12 -20.32
C ILE A 29 4.56 33.65 -20.31
N PRO A 30 3.83 34.37 -21.19
CA PRO A 30 3.89 35.83 -21.24
C PRO A 30 3.46 36.50 -19.93
N GLU A 31 4.03 37.68 -19.69
CA GLU A 31 3.60 38.57 -18.61
C GLU A 31 2.10 38.88 -18.67
N GLY A 32 1.49 39.01 -17.49
CA GLY A 32 0.06 39.32 -17.35
C GLY A 32 -0.88 38.13 -17.56
N ILE A 33 -0.38 36.90 -17.76
CA ILE A 33 -1.20 35.69 -17.66
C ILE A 33 -1.37 35.32 -16.19
N THR A 34 -2.61 35.08 -15.79
CA THR A 34 -2.98 34.68 -14.42
C THR A 34 -3.51 33.25 -14.35
N GLU A 35 -4.08 32.75 -15.45
CA GLU A 35 -4.60 31.38 -15.53
C GLU A 35 -4.08 30.67 -16.78
N ILE A 36 -3.66 29.42 -16.64
CA ILE A 36 -3.47 28.47 -17.74
C ILE A 36 -4.72 27.59 -17.75
N LYS A 37 -5.50 27.60 -18.84
CA LYS A 37 -6.75 26.83 -18.89
C LYS A 37 -6.52 25.36 -19.24
N ASP A 38 -7.61 24.61 -19.13
CA ASP A 38 -7.63 23.18 -19.42
C ASP A 38 -7.09 22.90 -20.81
N TYR A 39 -6.25 21.85 -20.93
CA TYR A 39 -5.64 21.41 -22.20
C TYR A 39 -4.83 22.47 -22.97
N ALA A 40 -4.45 23.58 -22.33
CA ALA A 40 -3.80 24.71 -23.02
C ALA A 40 -2.51 24.32 -23.75
N PHE A 41 -1.70 23.43 -23.17
CA PHE A 41 -0.50 22.85 -23.76
C PHE A 41 -0.65 21.36 -24.10
N SER A 42 -1.88 20.83 -24.12
CA SER A 42 -2.12 19.42 -24.48
C SER A 42 -1.50 19.09 -25.82
N ASP A 43 -0.78 17.96 -25.86
CA ASP A 43 -0.10 17.38 -27.01
C ASP A 43 1.03 18.25 -27.60
N CYS A 44 1.60 19.19 -26.82
CA CYS A 44 2.79 19.94 -27.23
C CYS A 44 4.04 19.06 -27.22
N SER A 45 4.16 18.19 -28.23
CA SER A 45 5.20 17.16 -28.32
C SER A 45 6.61 17.68 -28.61
N SER A 46 6.77 18.96 -28.97
CA SER A 46 8.10 19.58 -29.13
C SER A 46 8.60 20.26 -27.85
N LEU A 47 7.69 20.55 -26.91
CA LEU A 47 8.00 21.31 -25.70
C LEU A 47 8.88 20.47 -24.77
N LYS A 48 10.09 20.95 -24.49
CA LYS A 48 11.06 20.34 -23.56
C LYS A 48 11.16 21.09 -22.24
N LYS A 49 10.98 22.41 -22.26
CA LYS A 49 11.05 23.27 -21.08
C LYS A 49 9.92 24.28 -21.05
N ILE A 50 9.29 24.47 -19.89
CA ILE A 50 8.36 25.57 -19.69
C ILE A 50 8.61 26.32 -18.37
N ILE A 51 8.54 27.65 -18.42
CA ILE A 51 8.65 28.55 -17.28
C ILE A 51 7.31 29.24 -17.03
N ILE A 52 6.73 28.99 -15.85
CA ILE A 52 5.46 29.56 -15.38
C ILE A 52 5.78 30.68 -14.36
N PRO A 53 5.55 31.97 -14.71
CA PRO A 53 5.98 33.13 -13.93
C PRO A 53 5.07 33.42 -12.71
N ASP A 54 5.51 34.37 -11.88
CA ASP A 54 4.93 34.70 -10.56
C ASP A 54 3.53 35.31 -10.54
N HIS A 55 2.92 35.48 -11.71
CA HIS A 55 1.56 36.00 -11.84
C HIS A 55 0.51 34.91 -12.08
N VAL A 56 0.93 33.68 -12.40
CA VAL A 56 0.02 32.57 -12.65
C VAL A 56 -0.43 31.95 -11.34
N THR A 57 -1.73 32.04 -11.05
CA THR A 57 -2.33 31.48 -9.83
C THR A 57 -3.00 30.14 -10.06
N ASP A 58 -3.43 29.84 -11.28
CA ASP A 58 -4.26 28.68 -11.59
C ASP A 58 -3.78 27.94 -12.84
N ILE A 59 -3.65 26.61 -12.73
CA ILE A 59 -3.38 25.71 -13.85
C ILE A 59 -4.55 24.73 -13.95
N GLY A 60 -5.23 24.75 -15.09
CA GLY A 60 -6.42 23.96 -15.38
C GLY A 60 -6.17 22.48 -15.58
N ASP A 61 -7.25 21.73 -15.75
CA ASP A 61 -7.22 20.29 -15.91
C ASP A 61 -6.47 19.91 -17.20
N TYR A 62 -5.60 18.91 -17.11
CA TYR A 62 -4.87 18.37 -18.27
C TYR A 62 -4.06 19.42 -19.03
N ALA A 63 -3.66 20.53 -18.39
CA ALA A 63 -3.00 21.65 -19.05
C ALA A 63 -1.76 21.23 -19.86
N PHE A 64 -0.96 20.26 -19.39
CA PHE A 64 0.21 19.70 -20.08
C PHE A 64 0.03 18.21 -20.46
N TYR A 65 -1.22 17.78 -20.68
CA TYR A 65 -1.50 16.39 -21.06
C TYR A 65 -0.74 15.98 -22.32
N GLU A 66 -0.07 14.83 -22.28
CA GLU A 66 0.71 14.30 -23.40
C GLU A 66 1.78 15.26 -23.96
N CYS A 67 2.32 16.19 -23.15
CA CYS A 67 3.60 16.86 -23.44
C CYS A 67 4.77 15.87 -23.31
N ARG A 68 4.84 14.89 -24.21
CA ARG A 68 5.72 13.71 -24.08
C ARG A 68 7.20 14.05 -24.00
N CYS A 69 7.62 15.18 -24.57
CA CYS A 69 9.02 15.64 -24.55
C CYS A 69 9.32 16.62 -23.41
N LEU A 70 8.36 16.98 -22.55
CA LEU A 70 8.59 17.93 -21.47
C LEU A 70 9.54 17.31 -20.44
N GLU A 71 10.74 17.87 -20.33
CA GLU A 71 11.81 17.41 -19.44
C GLU A 71 11.90 18.27 -18.17
N GLU A 72 11.70 19.58 -18.32
CA GLU A 72 11.86 20.59 -17.26
C GLU A 72 10.63 21.49 -17.16
N ILE A 73 10.16 21.72 -15.94
CA ILE A 73 9.15 22.72 -15.65
C ILE A 73 9.53 23.55 -14.43
N GLU A 74 9.45 24.87 -14.58
CA GLU A 74 9.62 25.82 -13.49
C GLU A 74 8.23 26.38 -13.13
N ILE A 75 7.69 25.95 -11.99
CA ILE A 75 6.37 26.37 -11.51
C ILE A 75 6.55 27.43 -10.43
N SER A 76 5.95 28.61 -10.62
CA SER A 76 5.97 29.66 -9.62
C SER A 76 5.33 29.24 -8.28
N SER A 77 5.86 29.78 -7.19
CA SER A 77 5.26 29.73 -5.84
C SER A 77 3.91 30.46 -5.71
N SER A 78 3.53 31.28 -6.70
CA SER A 78 2.25 31.99 -6.78
C SER A 78 1.07 31.09 -7.15
N VAL A 79 1.33 29.92 -7.75
CA VAL A 79 0.28 28.95 -8.09
C VAL A 79 -0.42 28.47 -6.82
N ARG A 80 -1.76 28.55 -6.83
CA ARG A 80 -2.67 28.16 -5.74
C ARG A 80 -3.53 26.95 -6.11
N TYR A 81 -3.76 26.73 -7.40
CA TYR A 81 -4.58 25.64 -7.90
C TYR A 81 -3.91 24.93 -9.08
N MET A 82 -3.95 23.60 -9.04
CA MET A 82 -3.54 22.72 -10.15
C MET A 82 -4.62 21.65 -10.33
N GLY A 83 -5.19 21.63 -11.53
CA GLY A 83 -6.29 20.74 -11.91
C GLY A 83 -5.93 19.26 -11.94
N GLN A 84 -6.88 18.42 -12.35
CA GLN A 84 -6.69 16.99 -12.58
C GLN A 84 -5.73 16.75 -13.74
N GLY A 85 -4.84 15.77 -13.62
CA GLY A 85 -4.08 15.26 -14.77
C GLY A 85 -3.12 16.25 -15.43
N VAL A 86 -2.69 17.30 -14.72
CA VAL A 86 -1.90 18.40 -15.29
C VAL A 86 -0.67 17.92 -16.07
N PHE A 87 0.05 16.92 -15.58
CA PHE A 87 1.22 16.32 -16.25
C PHE A 87 0.97 14.89 -16.74
N CYS A 88 -0.29 14.48 -16.87
CA CYS A 88 -0.63 13.12 -17.30
C CYS A 88 0.03 12.82 -18.65
N ARG A 89 0.82 11.74 -18.70
CA ARG A 89 1.62 11.29 -19.86
C ARG A 89 2.71 12.28 -20.30
N CYS A 90 3.25 13.10 -19.40
CA CYS A 90 4.53 13.78 -19.62
C CYS A 90 5.68 12.78 -19.45
N ASN A 91 5.89 11.93 -20.46
CA ASN A 91 6.79 10.77 -20.36
C ASN A 91 8.26 11.12 -20.06
N SER A 92 8.77 12.25 -20.55
CA SER A 92 10.15 12.69 -20.35
C SER A 92 10.38 13.52 -19.08
N LEU A 93 9.34 13.82 -18.31
CA LEU A 93 9.44 14.71 -17.15
C LEU A 93 10.19 14.01 -16.02
N LYS A 94 11.33 14.57 -15.61
CA LYS A 94 12.22 13.91 -14.63
C LYS A 94 12.02 14.41 -13.20
N LYS A 95 11.81 15.72 -13.04
CA LYS A 95 11.73 16.37 -11.74
C LYS A 95 10.64 17.43 -11.71
N VAL A 96 9.90 17.50 -10.61
CA VAL A 96 8.89 18.54 -10.39
C VAL A 96 8.92 19.01 -8.94
N VAL A 97 8.92 20.33 -8.77
CA VAL A 97 8.71 20.98 -7.46
C VAL A 97 7.29 21.55 -7.45
N LEU A 98 6.43 21.00 -6.59
CA LEU A 98 5.06 21.48 -6.49
C LEU A 98 4.96 22.77 -5.65
N PRO A 99 4.10 23.73 -6.03
CA PRO A 99 3.91 24.97 -5.29
C PRO A 99 3.49 24.75 -3.83
N GLN A 100 4.12 25.48 -2.90
CA GLN A 100 4.00 25.24 -1.46
C GLN A 100 2.58 25.33 -0.86
N TYR A 101 1.66 26.03 -1.54
CA TYR A 101 0.30 26.26 -1.05
C TYR A 101 -0.71 25.20 -1.51
N LEU A 102 -0.29 24.25 -2.34
CA LEU A 102 -1.16 23.15 -2.74
C LEU A 102 -1.45 22.23 -1.56
N THR A 103 -2.71 21.85 -1.42
CA THR A 103 -3.18 20.95 -0.36
C THR A 103 -3.32 19.51 -0.83
N SER A 104 -3.10 19.22 -2.12
CA SER A 104 -3.24 17.89 -2.69
C SER A 104 -2.42 17.72 -3.96
N VAL A 105 -1.96 16.49 -4.21
CA VAL A 105 -1.63 16.02 -5.56
C VAL A 105 -2.92 15.52 -6.17
N SER A 106 -3.42 16.19 -7.21
CA SER A 106 -4.73 15.88 -7.78
C SER A 106 -4.75 14.53 -8.48
N ARG A 107 -5.97 14.03 -8.75
CA ARG A 107 -6.20 12.82 -9.54
C ARG A 107 -5.38 12.86 -10.84
N LEU A 108 -4.74 11.74 -11.18
CA LEU A 108 -3.95 11.55 -12.39
C LEU A 108 -2.80 12.56 -12.62
N MET A 109 -2.43 13.41 -11.65
CA MET A 109 -1.52 14.54 -11.88
C MET A 109 -0.24 14.13 -12.63
N PHE A 110 0.38 13.01 -12.26
CA PHE A 110 1.57 12.43 -12.88
C PHE A 110 1.32 11.05 -13.48
N TYR A 111 0.07 10.71 -13.81
CA TYR A 111 -0.27 9.41 -14.40
C TYR A 111 0.61 9.15 -15.62
N HIS A 112 1.33 8.02 -15.62
CA HIS A 112 2.19 7.58 -16.71
C HIS A 112 3.34 8.57 -17.05
N CYS A 113 3.81 9.33 -16.06
CA CYS A 113 5.10 10.04 -16.12
C CYS A 113 6.25 9.03 -15.90
N VAL A 114 6.54 8.24 -16.93
CA VAL A 114 7.44 7.07 -16.82
C VAL A 114 8.87 7.41 -16.44
N SER A 115 9.38 8.61 -16.79
CA SER A 115 10.74 9.06 -16.44
C SER A 115 10.80 9.92 -15.18
N LEU A 116 9.71 10.06 -14.43
CA LEU A 116 9.69 10.88 -13.21
C LEU A 116 10.52 10.21 -12.12
N GLU A 117 11.59 10.89 -11.69
CA GLU A 117 12.55 10.39 -10.71
C GLU A 117 12.38 11.08 -9.35
N GLU A 118 11.98 12.35 -9.33
CA GLU A 118 11.91 13.17 -8.12
C GLU A 118 10.69 14.09 -8.14
N VAL A 119 9.94 14.10 -7.04
CA VAL A 119 8.85 15.06 -6.82
C VAL A 119 8.96 15.63 -5.42
N ILE A 120 9.03 16.96 -5.34
CA ILE A 120 8.97 17.69 -4.07
C ILE A 120 7.52 18.06 -3.82
N LEU A 121 6.90 17.40 -2.84
CA LEU A 121 5.52 17.62 -2.44
C LEU A 121 5.36 18.91 -1.62
N PRO A 122 4.19 19.57 -1.67
CA PRO A 122 3.94 20.77 -0.90
C PRO A 122 3.82 20.41 0.59
N PRO A 123 4.35 21.24 1.52
CA PRO A 123 4.35 20.92 2.95
C PRO A 123 2.95 20.89 3.57
N ALA A 124 1.95 21.47 2.91
CA ALA A 124 0.55 21.43 3.32
C ALA A 124 -0.25 20.30 2.63
N CYS A 125 0.40 19.39 1.90
CA CYS A 125 -0.27 18.28 1.21
C CYS A 125 -1.04 17.40 2.19
N ARG A 126 -2.34 17.23 1.97
CA ARG A 126 -3.21 16.34 2.76
C ARG A 126 -3.61 15.09 2.00
N THR A 127 -3.65 15.16 0.67
CA THR A 127 -4.20 14.08 -0.16
C THR A 127 -3.31 13.79 -1.36
N ILE A 128 -3.01 12.51 -1.57
CA ILE A 128 -2.49 11.99 -2.83
C ILE A 128 -3.67 11.37 -3.58
N GLY A 129 -4.09 12.03 -4.66
CA GLY A 129 -5.31 11.71 -5.38
C GLY A 129 -5.24 10.42 -6.20
N LYS A 130 -6.41 9.98 -6.67
CA LYS A 130 -6.57 8.73 -7.40
C LYS A 130 -5.63 8.66 -8.60
N SER A 131 -4.86 7.57 -8.71
CA SER A 131 -3.89 7.35 -9.79
C SER A 131 -2.86 8.49 -9.96
N ALA A 132 -2.58 9.27 -8.91
CA ALA A 132 -1.71 10.45 -9.01
C ALA A 132 -0.31 10.14 -9.55
N PHE A 133 0.30 9.03 -9.13
CA PHE A 133 1.61 8.55 -9.56
C PHE A 133 1.55 7.19 -10.26
N GLU A 134 0.35 6.74 -10.68
CA GLU A 134 0.21 5.45 -11.36
C GLU A 134 1.14 5.40 -12.58
N LYS A 135 1.93 4.31 -12.70
CA LYS A 135 2.92 4.08 -13.77
C LYS A 135 4.10 5.06 -13.81
N CYS A 136 4.45 5.66 -12.68
CA CYS A 136 5.73 6.35 -12.50
C CYS A 136 6.88 5.34 -12.30
N TYR A 137 7.31 4.69 -13.39
CA TYR A 137 8.27 3.59 -13.36
C TYR A 137 9.66 3.96 -12.82
N SER A 138 10.11 5.19 -13.05
CA SER A 138 11.42 5.68 -12.60
C SER A 138 11.43 6.26 -11.18
N LEU A 139 10.28 6.40 -10.51
CA LEU A 139 10.21 7.01 -9.18
C LEU A 139 10.77 6.03 -8.16
N LYS A 140 11.93 6.34 -7.58
CA LYS A 140 12.64 5.44 -6.64
C LYS A 140 12.31 5.70 -5.19
N GLU A 141 12.20 6.96 -4.82
CA GLU A 141 11.91 7.40 -3.47
C GLU A 141 10.92 8.55 -3.51
N LEU A 142 10.04 8.62 -2.53
CA LEU A 142 9.15 9.76 -2.32
C LEU A 142 9.02 10.03 -0.83
N HIS A 143 9.13 11.31 -0.46
CA HIS A 143 8.89 11.75 0.91
C HIS A 143 7.48 12.35 1.00
N LEU A 144 6.61 11.67 1.75
CA LEU A 144 5.29 12.20 2.07
C LEU A 144 5.40 13.18 3.24
N PRO A 145 4.82 14.40 3.15
CA PRO A 145 4.71 15.28 4.31
C PRO A 145 3.90 14.65 5.44
N GLU A 146 4.25 14.94 6.69
CA GLU A 146 3.49 14.52 7.89
C GLU A 146 2.06 15.06 7.93
N THR A 147 1.66 15.93 7.00
CA THR A 147 0.28 16.42 6.87
C THR A 147 -0.61 15.51 6.03
N VAL A 148 -0.06 14.53 5.30
CA VAL A 148 -0.82 13.65 4.40
C VAL A 148 -1.70 12.71 5.21
N ARG A 149 -3.01 12.79 4.98
CA ARG A 149 -4.05 11.98 5.64
C ARG A 149 -4.62 10.89 4.74
N THR A 150 -4.58 11.09 3.42
CA THR A 150 -5.24 10.19 2.48
C THR A 150 -4.36 9.87 1.28
N LEU A 151 -4.19 8.58 1.02
CA LEU A 151 -3.78 8.04 -0.26
C LEU A 151 -5.03 7.45 -0.94
N GLU A 152 -5.45 7.98 -2.08
CA GLU A 152 -6.60 7.45 -2.80
C GLU A 152 -6.25 6.20 -3.63
N GLY A 153 -7.25 5.59 -4.25
CA GLY A 153 -7.07 4.35 -5.01
C GLY A 153 -6.06 4.50 -6.15
N ASN A 154 -5.28 3.44 -6.39
CA ASN A 154 -4.23 3.38 -7.41
C ASN A 154 -3.15 4.49 -7.30
N ALA A 155 -3.04 5.21 -6.18
CA ALA A 155 -2.17 6.39 -6.05
C ALA A 155 -0.73 6.15 -6.54
N PHE A 156 -0.17 4.96 -6.29
CA PHE A 156 1.16 4.50 -6.69
C PHE A 156 1.12 3.16 -7.45
N ASP A 157 0.00 2.85 -8.09
CA ASP A 157 -0.14 1.61 -8.87
C ASP A 157 0.94 1.52 -9.96
N ASP A 158 1.58 0.38 -10.10
CA ASP A 158 2.61 0.10 -11.09
C ASP A 158 3.84 1.04 -10.97
N CYS A 159 4.09 1.61 -9.77
CA CYS A 159 5.35 2.27 -9.43
C CYS A 159 6.47 1.24 -9.18
N ILE A 160 6.81 0.47 -10.22
CA ILE A 160 7.75 -0.66 -10.12
C ILE A 160 9.15 -0.29 -9.63
N GLY A 161 9.56 0.98 -9.77
CA GLY A 161 10.85 1.50 -9.31
C GLY A 161 10.88 1.95 -7.86
N LEU A 162 9.72 2.11 -7.20
CA LEU A 162 9.59 2.71 -5.88
C LEU A 162 10.15 1.76 -4.82
N GLN A 163 11.29 2.12 -4.25
CA GLN A 163 12.03 1.34 -3.27
C GLN A 163 11.78 1.82 -1.84
N LYS A 164 11.62 3.13 -1.66
CA LYS A 164 11.45 3.76 -0.36
C LYS A 164 10.28 4.74 -0.37
N LEU A 165 9.38 4.54 0.57
CA LEU A 165 8.28 5.44 0.86
C LEU A 165 8.00 5.38 2.35
N ASP A 166 8.22 6.49 3.04
CA ASP A 166 7.87 6.61 4.45
C ASP A 166 6.41 7.08 4.53
N LEU A 167 5.53 6.24 5.08
CA LEU A 167 4.15 6.65 5.35
C LEU A 167 4.13 7.51 6.62
N PRO A 168 3.47 8.68 6.60
CA PRO A 168 3.43 9.54 7.77
C PRO A 168 2.59 8.90 8.88
N ALA A 169 2.95 9.16 10.14
CA ALA A 169 2.22 8.63 11.29
C ALA A 169 0.76 9.09 11.32
N SER A 170 0.50 10.20 10.64
CA SER A 170 -0.76 10.93 10.54
C SER A 170 -1.72 10.36 9.48
N LEU A 171 -1.29 9.37 8.70
CA LEU A 171 -2.05 8.80 7.60
C LEU A 171 -3.30 8.07 8.10
N GLU A 172 -4.49 8.49 7.63
CA GLU A 172 -5.78 7.95 8.07
C GLU A 172 -6.34 6.90 7.10
N THR A 173 -6.09 7.04 5.79
CA THR A 173 -6.70 6.16 4.79
C THR A 173 -5.76 5.82 3.64
N ILE A 174 -5.70 4.53 3.28
CA ILE A 174 -5.04 4.02 2.08
C ILE A 174 -6.12 3.43 1.17
N GLY A 175 -6.21 3.88 -0.07
CA GLY A 175 -7.24 3.46 -1.02
C GLY A 175 -6.95 2.12 -1.69
N ASP A 176 -7.94 1.63 -2.45
CA ASP A 176 -7.84 0.38 -3.19
C ASP A 176 -6.65 0.39 -4.15
N HIS A 177 -5.87 -0.69 -4.21
CA HIS A 177 -4.74 -0.84 -5.13
C HIS A 177 -3.69 0.27 -5.02
N ALA A 178 -3.63 1.01 -3.90
CA ALA A 178 -2.76 2.17 -3.75
C ALA A 178 -1.28 1.89 -4.08
N PHE A 179 -0.78 0.68 -3.75
CA PHE A 179 0.57 0.21 -4.07
C PHE A 179 0.57 -1.05 -4.94
N PHE A 180 -0.49 -1.26 -5.72
CA PHE A 180 -0.59 -2.44 -6.58
C PHE A 180 0.63 -2.49 -7.52
N SER A 181 1.20 -3.69 -7.72
CA SER A 181 2.39 -3.88 -8.57
C SER A 181 3.64 -3.05 -8.22
N CYS A 182 3.76 -2.47 -7.01
CA CYS A 182 4.98 -1.83 -6.51
C CYS A 182 6.12 -2.84 -6.23
N GLY A 183 6.67 -3.45 -7.28
CA GLY A 183 7.57 -4.61 -7.17
C GLY A 183 8.95 -4.36 -6.54
N ALA A 184 9.40 -3.10 -6.43
CA ALA A 184 10.65 -2.74 -5.75
C ALA A 184 10.46 -2.32 -4.28
N LEU A 185 9.22 -2.10 -3.83
CA LEU A 185 8.94 -1.68 -2.47
C LEU A 185 9.12 -2.87 -1.53
N ARG A 186 9.92 -2.70 -0.47
CA ARG A 186 10.31 -3.81 0.42
C ARG A 186 9.78 -3.66 1.83
N LYS A 187 9.60 -2.43 2.32
CA LYS A 187 9.19 -2.16 3.69
C LYS A 187 8.26 -0.96 3.73
N LEU A 188 7.19 -1.09 4.50
CA LEU A 188 6.34 0.01 4.91
C LEU A 188 6.07 -0.08 6.41
N VAL A 189 6.06 1.07 7.06
CA VAL A 189 5.63 1.21 8.45
C VAL A 189 4.28 1.92 8.42
N ILE A 190 3.24 1.30 8.97
CA ILE A 190 1.90 1.89 9.05
C ILE A 190 1.75 2.60 10.40
N GLY A 191 1.34 3.86 10.33
CA GLY A 191 1.10 4.72 11.51
C GLY A 191 -0.15 4.33 12.30
N SER A 192 -0.26 4.83 13.53
CA SER A 192 -1.36 4.51 14.44
C SER A 192 -2.67 5.24 14.12
N ASP A 193 -2.63 6.31 13.31
CA ASP A 193 -3.84 7.04 12.88
C ASP A 193 -4.62 6.32 11.76
N ILE A 194 -4.13 5.19 11.23
CA ILE A 194 -4.78 4.51 10.10
C ILE A 194 -6.16 3.96 10.50
N ARG A 195 -7.18 4.26 9.69
CA ARG A 195 -8.58 3.89 9.90
C ARG A 195 -9.13 3.00 8.81
N ALA A 196 -8.56 3.07 7.61
CA ALA A 196 -9.01 2.26 6.48
C ALA A 196 -7.85 1.93 5.54
N ILE A 197 -7.82 0.67 5.09
CA ILE A 197 -6.94 0.19 4.04
C ILE A 197 -7.82 -0.47 2.99
N GLY A 198 -7.73 0.02 1.77
CA GLY A 198 -8.54 -0.40 0.64
C GLY A 198 -8.14 -1.76 0.09
N THR A 199 -8.99 -2.28 -0.79
CA THR A 199 -8.84 -3.58 -1.44
C THR A 199 -7.59 -3.67 -2.29
N GLY A 200 -6.77 -4.71 -2.10
CA GLY A 200 -5.55 -4.95 -2.87
C GLY A 200 -4.49 -3.85 -2.70
N ALA A 201 -4.59 -3.01 -1.67
CA ALA A 201 -3.73 -1.84 -1.47
C ALA A 201 -2.24 -2.18 -1.51
N PHE A 202 -1.85 -3.38 -1.05
CA PHE A 202 -0.46 -3.85 -1.03
C PHE A 202 -0.25 -5.12 -1.87
N GLU A 203 -1.14 -5.41 -2.83
CA GLU A 203 -0.98 -6.53 -3.75
C GLU A 203 0.13 -6.21 -4.77
N THR A 204 1.37 -6.55 -4.42
CA THR A 204 2.53 -6.32 -5.27
C THR A 204 3.11 -7.64 -5.79
N GLY A 205 3.75 -7.62 -6.95
CA GLY A 205 4.54 -8.77 -7.44
C GLY A 205 5.82 -9.04 -6.63
N GLY A 206 6.17 -8.17 -5.67
CA GLY A 206 7.34 -8.27 -4.80
C GLY A 206 7.00 -8.62 -3.35
N ARG A 207 8.02 -8.92 -2.55
CA ARG A 207 7.86 -9.08 -1.09
C ARG A 207 7.89 -7.71 -0.43
N ILE A 208 6.84 -7.37 0.30
CA ILE A 208 6.74 -6.16 1.12
C ILE A 208 6.49 -6.55 2.57
N SER A 209 7.34 -6.09 3.48
CA SER A 209 7.16 -6.23 4.92
C SER A 209 6.40 -5.02 5.44
N VAL A 210 5.27 -5.24 6.09
CA VAL A 210 4.46 -4.20 6.73
C VAL A 210 4.57 -4.36 8.23
N SER A 211 5.02 -3.31 8.93
CA SER A 211 5.02 -3.28 10.40
C SER A 211 4.04 -2.24 10.91
N ILE A 212 3.33 -2.58 11.98
CA ILE A 212 2.29 -1.76 12.61
C ILE A 212 2.80 -1.30 13.97
N MET A 213 2.46 -0.08 14.39
CA MET A 213 2.75 0.39 15.77
C MET A 213 1.81 -0.29 16.78
N SER A 214 2.35 -0.63 17.96
CA SER A 214 1.72 -1.47 18.99
C SER A 214 0.34 -1.01 19.46
N ASP A 215 0.02 0.27 19.34
CA ASP A 215 -1.23 0.88 19.78
C ASP A 215 -2.37 0.83 18.74
N LEU A 216 -2.12 0.32 17.53
CA LEU A 216 -3.15 0.29 16.48
C LEU A 216 -4.20 -0.80 16.73
N GLN A 217 -5.48 -0.38 16.77
CA GLN A 217 -6.63 -1.30 16.75
C GLN A 217 -6.98 -1.68 15.31
N LEU A 218 -6.89 -2.98 14.98
CA LEU A 218 -7.10 -3.47 13.62
C LEU A 218 -8.51 -4.02 13.44
N HIS A 219 -9.31 -3.29 12.68
CA HIS A 219 -10.66 -3.68 12.30
C HIS A 219 -10.61 -4.61 11.08
N SER A 220 -11.46 -5.63 11.04
CA SER A 220 -11.48 -6.65 9.99
C SER A 220 -11.61 -6.10 8.56
N SER A 221 -12.40 -5.03 8.42
CA SER A 221 -12.65 -4.30 7.18
C SER A 221 -11.38 -3.76 6.52
N MET A 222 -10.30 -3.53 7.30
CA MET A 222 -9.01 -3.11 6.76
C MET A 222 -8.32 -4.19 5.92
N PHE A 223 -8.73 -5.45 6.08
CA PHE A 223 -8.07 -6.58 5.45
C PHE A 223 -8.98 -7.40 4.56
N GLU A 224 -10.29 -7.21 4.56
CA GLU A 224 -11.31 -8.09 3.94
C GLU A 224 -11.01 -8.59 2.50
N THR A 225 -10.16 -7.89 1.76
CA THR A 225 -9.76 -8.19 0.38
C THR A 225 -8.25 -8.05 0.15
N ASN A 226 -7.46 -7.74 1.20
CA ASN A 226 -6.00 -7.74 1.19
C ASN A 226 -5.41 -9.12 1.54
N TRP A 227 -6.23 -10.16 1.62
CA TRP A 227 -5.80 -11.52 2.02
C TRP A 227 -4.86 -12.19 1.01
N ASN A 228 -4.63 -11.56 -0.13
CA ASN A 228 -3.65 -11.97 -1.12
C ASN A 228 -2.22 -11.48 -0.85
N MET A 229 -1.94 -10.97 0.36
CA MET A 229 -0.58 -10.87 0.86
C MET A 229 0.03 -12.27 0.94
N ASN A 230 0.53 -12.80 -0.18
CA ASN A 230 1.29 -14.04 -0.17
C ASN A 230 2.77 -13.73 0.10
N TRP A 231 3.23 -14.20 1.25
CA TRP A 231 4.60 -14.13 1.73
C TRP A 231 5.47 -15.31 1.29
N ASN A 232 5.07 -16.12 0.30
CA ASN A 232 6.02 -16.95 -0.45
C ASN A 232 5.45 -17.43 -1.80
N PHE A 233 6.12 -17.10 -2.91
CA PHE A 233 5.83 -17.75 -4.19
C PHE A 233 6.72 -18.98 -4.36
N GLY A 234 6.09 -20.12 -4.64
CA GLY A 234 6.76 -21.26 -5.26
C GLY A 234 7.41 -20.89 -6.60
N VAL A 235 8.28 -21.77 -7.09
CA VAL A 235 9.35 -21.53 -8.09
C VAL A 235 8.92 -20.86 -9.42
N ASN A 236 7.63 -20.78 -9.74
CA ASN A 236 7.15 -20.43 -11.09
C ASN A 236 6.65 -18.99 -11.32
N ARG A 237 6.73 -18.08 -10.32
CA ARG A 237 6.58 -16.61 -10.48
C ARG A 237 5.37 -16.10 -11.32
N HIS A 238 4.25 -16.82 -11.40
CA HIS A 238 3.02 -16.36 -12.09
C HIS A 238 1.79 -16.52 -11.17
N TYR A 239 0.95 -15.48 -11.10
CA TYR A 239 -0.31 -15.45 -10.37
C TYR A 239 -1.41 -16.14 -11.18
N ASN A 240 -1.97 -17.24 -10.66
CA ASN A 240 -2.97 -18.07 -11.37
C ASN A 240 -4.41 -17.89 -10.83
N GLY A 241 -4.62 -16.96 -9.90
CA GLY A 241 -5.94 -16.65 -9.31
C GLY A 241 -6.63 -17.82 -8.59
N ARG A 242 -5.89 -18.86 -8.17
CA ARG A 242 -6.47 -20.08 -7.57
C ARG A 242 -5.69 -20.66 -6.38
N ASN A 243 -4.78 -19.90 -5.78
CA ASN A 243 -4.01 -20.41 -4.66
C ASN A 243 -4.69 -20.09 -3.33
N GLU A 244 -5.40 -21.08 -2.80
CA GLU A 244 -5.88 -21.13 -1.41
C GLU A 244 -4.73 -21.29 -0.39
N ASP A 245 -3.47 -21.33 -0.84
CA ASP A 245 -2.25 -21.50 -0.03
C ASP A 245 -1.55 -20.17 0.35
N ASN A 246 -2.15 -19.01 0.12
CA ASN A 246 -1.53 -17.68 0.27
C ASN A 246 -1.64 -17.08 1.70
N TYR A 247 -1.56 -17.89 2.76
CA TYR A 247 -1.83 -17.41 4.12
C TYR A 247 -0.60 -17.48 5.03
N GLN A 248 0.32 -16.52 4.92
CA GLN A 248 1.41 -16.36 5.89
C GLN A 248 1.60 -14.89 6.28
N LEU A 249 1.36 -14.59 7.55
CA LEU A 249 1.79 -13.37 8.24
C LEU A 249 3.16 -13.68 8.86
N PHE A 250 4.24 -13.08 8.37
CA PHE A 250 5.55 -13.22 9.02
C PHE A 250 5.65 -12.16 10.13
N ASP A 251 6.04 -12.57 11.32
CA ASP A 251 6.21 -11.71 12.50
C ASP A 251 4.98 -10.87 12.88
N SER A 252 3.76 -11.35 12.62
CA SER A 252 2.55 -10.55 12.83
C SER A 252 1.72 -11.00 14.02
N TYR A 253 2.06 -10.42 15.16
CA TYR A 253 1.18 -10.26 16.30
C TYR A 253 0.36 -8.98 16.11
N LEU A 254 -0.92 -9.03 16.47
CA LEU A 254 -1.77 -7.84 16.54
C LEU A 254 -2.18 -7.65 18.00
N GLU A 255 -1.66 -6.60 18.65
CA GLU A 255 -1.86 -6.33 20.09
C GLU A 255 -3.33 -6.10 20.48
N ASN A 256 -4.21 -5.81 19.51
CA ASN A 256 -5.58 -5.37 19.76
C ASN A 256 -6.57 -5.90 18.70
N VAL A 257 -6.67 -7.23 18.53
CA VAL A 257 -7.62 -7.84 17.57
C VAL A 257 -9.02 -7.94 18.15
N GLN A 258 -10.01 -7.42 17.42
CA GLN A 258 -11.43 -7.62 17.70
C GLN A 258 -11.98 -8.77 16.86
N PHE A 259 -11.70 -10.03 17.24
CA PHE A 259 -12.03 -11.22 16.45
C PHE A 259 -13.49 -11.30 15.97
N HIS A 260 -14.45 -10.75 16.72
CA HIS A 260 -15.87 -10.74 16.37
C HIS A 260 -16.20 -9.94 15.10
N GLU A 261 -15.31 -9.04 14.68
CA GLU A 261 -15.49 -8.26 13.44
C GLU A 261 -14.98 -9.03 12.22
N TRP A 262 -14.15 -10.05 12.44
CA TRP A 262 -13.45 -10.75 11.38
C TRP A 262 -14.31 -11.85 10.76
N LYS A 263 -14.18 -12.01 9.43
CA LYS A 263 -14.77 -13.16 8.72
C LYS A 263 -14.21 -14.45 9.33
N PRO A 264 -15.02 -15.50 9.55
CA PRO A 264 -14.58 -16.72 10.23
C PRO A 264 -13.30 -17.33 9.65
N THR A 265 -13.17 -17.39 8.33
CA THR A 265 -11.97 -17.94 7.67
C THR A 265 -10.70 -17.14 7.95
N ALA A 266 -10.80 -15.81 8.12
CA ALA A 266 -9.67 -14.96 8.46
C ALA A 266 -9.20 -15.17 9.90
N VAL A 267 -10.16 -15.39 10.81
CA VAL A 267 -9.87 -15.76 12.20
C VAL A 267 -9.03 -17.04 12.23
N ILE A 268 -9.43 -18.08 11.49
CA ILE A 268 -8.68 -19.34 11.43
C ILE A 268 -7.24 -19.13 10.95
N VAL A 269 -7.06 -18.36 9.88
CA VAL A 269 -5.72 -18.04 9.35
C VAL A 269 -4.86 -17.31 10.38
N LEU A 270 -5.44 -16.32 11.05
CA LEU A 270 -4.75 -15.51 12.05
C LEU A 270 -4.30 -16.36 13.24
N LEU A 271 -5.16 -17.26 13.72
CA LEU A 271 -4.86 -18.19 14.81
C LEU A 271 -3.77 -19.21 14.44
N VAL A 272 -3.75 -19.69 13.20
CA VAL A 272 -2.70 -20.60 12.73
C VAL A 272 -1.35 -19.88 12.60
N ASN A 273 -1.33 -18.64 12.13
CA ASN A 273 -0.11 -17.82 12.09
C ASN A 273 0.38 -17.46 13.51
N TYR A 274 -0.56 -17.20 14.43
CA TYR A 274 -0.25 -17.00 15.84
C TYR A 274 0.53 -18.19 16.41
N LEU A 275 0.10 -19.43 16.13
CA LEU A 275 0.83 -20.62 16.56
C LEU A 275 2.25 -20.71 15.98
N GLU A 276 2.46 -20.32 14.72
CA GLU A 276 3.80 -20.33 14.12
C GLU A 276 4.75 -19.29 14.70
N THR A 277 4.19 -18.21 15.23
CA THR A 277 4.94 -17.08 15.81
C THR A 277 4.86 -17.06 17.34
N TYR A 278 4.31 -18.10 17.97
CA TYR A 278 3.93 -18.14 19.38
C TYR A 278 5.02 -17.59 20.32
N ASP A 279 6.28 -17.99 20.12
CA ASP A 279 7.37 -17.59 21.02
C ASP A 279 7.78 -16.10 20.90
N LEU A 280 7.21 -15.34 19.97
CA LEU A 280 7.42 -13.90 19.79
C LEU A 280 6.39 -13.03 20.53
N HIS A 281 5.30 -13.62 21.04
CA HIS A 281 4.19 -12.87 21.65
C HIS A 281 4.49 -12.58 23.12
N GLN A 282 4.06 -11.41 23.60
CA GLN A 282 4.17 -11.01 25.02
C GLN A 282 2.86 -11.28 25.79
N ASP A 283 1.72 -11.18 25.12
CA ASP A 283 0.40 -11.52 25.66
C ASP A 283 -0.27 -12.56 24.75
N HIS A 284 -0.74 -13.65 25.37
CA HIS A 284 -1.33 -14.78 24.68
C HIS A 284 -2.84 -14.93 24.96
N SER A 285 -3.37 -14.18 25.92
CA SER A 285 -4.67 -14.47 26.55
C SER A 285 -5.82 -14.52 25.55
N ALA A 286 -5.98 -13.47 24.73
CA ALA A 286 -7.05 -13.39 23.74
C ALA A 286 -6.89 -14.41 22.59
N TYR A 287 -5.67 -14.65 22.15
CA TYR A 287 -5.39 -15.59 21.06
C TYR A 287 -5.55 -17.05 21.50
N ASP A 288 -5.10 -17.41 22.70
CA ASP A 288 -5.27 -18.74 23.27
C ASP A 288 -6.75 -19.08 23.48
N GLU A 289 -7.54 -18.13 23.98
CA GLU A 289 -8.99 -18.30 24.14
C GLU A 289 -9.66 -18.53 22.78
N MET A 290 -9.41 -17.65 21.82
CA MET A 290 -9.99 -17.73 20.48
C MET A 290 -9.54 -18.98 19.71
N LEU A 291 -8.29 -19.42 19.89
CA LEU A 291 -7.77 -20.67 19.33
C LEU A 291 -8.52 -21.88 19.87
N ARG A 292 -8.81 -21.92 21.18
CA ARG A 292 -9.58 -23.02 21.78
C ARG A 292 -11.01 -23.06 21.24
N GLU A 293 -11.64 -21.91 21.06
CA GLU A 293 -13.00 -21.80 20.50
C GLU A 293 -13.08 -22.27 19.04
N ASN A 294 -11.97 -22.16 18.28
CA ASN A 294 -11.92 -22.44 16.84
C ASN A 294 -11.01 -23.62 16.48
N MET A 295 -10.65 -24.46 17.46
CA MET A 295 -9.61 -25.49 17.32
C MET A 295 -9.86 -26.45 16.15
N ASP A 296 -11.10 -26.95 16.02
CA ASP A 296 -11.45 -27.89 14.97
C ASP A 296 -11.25 -27.29 13.57
N ALA A 297 -11.67 -26.03 13.39
CA ALA A 297 -11.49 -25.31 12.13
C ALA A 297 -10.00 -25.00 11.86
N CYS A 298 -9.22 -24.69 12.90
CA CYS A 298 -7.77 -24.55 12.80
C CYS A 298 -7.09 -25.87 12.39
N LEU A 299 -7.48 -27.02 12.95
CA LEU A 299 -6.95 -28.33 12.57
C LEU A 299 -7.37 -28.72 11.14
N GLU A 300 -8.62 -28.44 10.76
CA GLU A 300 -9.10 -28.62 9.39
C GLU A 300 -8.35 -27.77 8.38
N PHE A 301 -7.83 -26.61 8.79
CA PHE A 301 -6.98 -25.78 7.98
C PHE A 301 -5.52 -26.23 7.99
N MET A 302 -4.90 -26.46 9.14
CA MET A 302 -3.46 -26.73 9.26
C MET A 302 -3.03 -28.02 8.55
N ILE A 303 -3.81 -29.09 8.70
CA ILE A 303 -3.42 -30.43 8.26
C ILE A 303 -3.38 -30.59 6.73
N PRO A 304 -4.43 -30.24 5.96
CA PRO A 304 -4.36 -30.32 4.51
C PRO A 304 -3.37 -29.32 3.91
N ASN A 305 -3.17 -28.17 4.55
CA ASN A 305 -2.23 -27.13 4.11
C ASN A 305 -0.80 -27.32 4.64
N HIS A 306 -0.48 -28.46 5.25
CA HIS A 306 0.87 -28.81 5.72
C HIS A 306 1.52 -27.77 6.65
N ARG A 307 0.72 -27.12 7.51
CA ARG A 307 1.18 -26.12 8.50
C ARG A 307 1.79 -26.80 9.73
N ASN A 308 2.86 -27.56 9.52
CA ASN A 308 3.45 -28.43 10.53
C ASN A 308 4.00 -27.66 11.74
N THR A 309 4.65 -26.51 11.52
CA THR A 309 5.19 -25.66 12.59
C THR A 309 4.11 -25.19 13.56
N ALA A 310 2.94 -24.82 13.04
CA ALA A 310 1.79 -24.42 13.84
C ALA A 310 1.29 -25.59 14.69
N LEU A 311 1.16 -26.77 14.07
CA LEU A 311 0.68 -27.99 14.72
C LEU A 311 1.60 -28.44 15.85
N GLU A 312 2.91 -28.50 15.59
CA GLU A 312 3.94 -28.85 16.58
C GLU A 312 3.96 -27.81 17.71
N THR A 313 3.88 -26.51 17.39
CA THR A 313 3.82 -25.47 18.43
C THR A 313 2.56 -25.57 19.29
N GLY A 314 1.41 -25.82 18.68
CA GLY A 314 0.16 -26.01 19.42
C GLY A 314 0.22 -27.18 20.39
N VAL A 315 0.85 -28.30 20.01
CA VAL A 315 1.07 -29.44 20.91
C VAL A 315 2.07 -29.10 22.02
N ARG A 316 3.25 -28.57 21.65
CA ARG A 316 4.31 -28.15 22.58
C ARG A 316 3.84 -27.13 23.62
N LYS A 317 2.88 -26.28 23.27
CA LYS A 317 2.29 -25.25 24.16
C LYS A 317 1.01 -25.71 24.85
N HIS A 318 0.62 -26.98 24.71
CA HIS A 318 -0.58 -27.58 25.30
C HIS A 318 -1.89 -26.91 24.88
N LEU A 319 -1.90 -26.23 23.73
CA LEU A 319 -3.09 -25.66 23.12
C LEU A 319 -3.84 -26.71 22.30
N ILE A 320 -3.10 -27.64 21.71
CA ILE A 320 -3.62 -28.81 21.01
C ILE A 320 -3.39 -30.03 21.90
N THR A 321 -4.49 -30.60 22.36
CA THR A 321 -4.48 -31.78 23.22
C THR A 321 -4.60 -33.06 22.40
N LYS A 322 -4.29 -34.19 23.04
CA LYS A 322 -4.44 -35.51 22.44
C LYS A 322 -5.88 -35.77 22.03
N GLU A 323 -6.83 -35.39 22.89
CA GLU A 323 -8.26 -35.52 22.66
C GLU A 323 -8.68 -34.74 21.41
N THR A 324 -8.19 -33.50 21.25
CA THR A 324 -8.52 -32.66 20.09
C THR A 324 -7.85 -33.14 18.80
N LEU A 325 -6.63 -33.67 18.87
CA LEU A 325 -5.88 -34.08 17.68
C LEU A 325 -6.24 -35.49 17.19
N GLN A 326 -6.67 -36.38 18.09
CA GLN A 326 -6.96 -37.80 17.80
C GLN A 326 -7.87 -38.02 16.57
N PRO A 327 -8.97 -37.27 16.37
CA PRO A 327 -9.84 -37.43 15.20
C PRO A 327 -9.13 -37.13 13.87
N TYR A 328 -8.08 -36.30 13.91
CA TYR A 328 -7.39 -35.80 12.74
C TYR A 328 -6.10 -36.55 12.40
N PHE A 329 -5.53 -37.31 13.32
CA PHE A 329 -4.31 -38.12 13.10
C PHE A 329 -4.32 -38.95 11.81
N PRO A 330 -5.43 -39.62 11.41
CA PRO A 330 -5.47 -40.37 10.15
C PRO A 330 -5.26 -39.51 8.90
N ARG A 331 -5.53 -38.20 8.98
CA ARG A 331 -5.37 -37.23 7.88
C ARG A 331 -3.93 -36.72 7.76
N ILE A 332 -3.11 -36.86 8.81
CA ILE A 332 -1.68 -36.50 8.80
C ILE A 332 -0.92 -37.60 8.07
N LYS A 333 -0.60 -37.38 6.80
CA LYS A 333 0.08 -38.39 5.96
C LYS A 333 1.55 -38.58 6.34
N ASP A 334 2.21 -37.50 6.75
CA ASP A 334 3.60 -37.52 7.21
C ASP A 334 3.73 -38.42 8.45
N ARG A 335 4.59 -39.44 8.33
CA ARG A 335 4.80 -40.43 9.40
C ARG A 335 5.75 -39.90 10.46
N GLU A 336 6.78 -39.13 10.08
CA GLU A 336 7.74 -38.59 11.03
C GLU A 336 7.09 -37.54 11.91
N LEU A 337 6.30 -36.66 11.30
CA LEU A 337 5.49 -35.68 12.03
C LEU A 337 4.56 -36.35 13.04
N ARG A 338 3.84 -37.41 12.63
CA ARG A 338 2.96 -38.15 13.56
C ARG A 338 3.70 -38.70 14.76
N ILE A 339 4.92 -39.23 14.57
CA ILE A 339 5.73 -39.74 15.67
C ILE A 339 6.11 -38.60 16.61
N ARG A 340 6.64 -37.48 16.09
CA ARG A 340 6.99 -36.32 16.91
C ARG A 340 5.82 -35.80 17.74
N LEU A 341 4.64 -35.65 17.13
CA LEU A 341 3.45 -35.19 17.82
C LEU A 341 3.00 -36.17 18.91
N MET A 342 3.11 -37.48 18.69
CA MET A 342 2.77 -38.48 19.71
C MET A 342 3.74 -38.48 20.89
N ASP A 343 5.03 -38.30 20.63
CA ASP A 343 6.06 -38.23 21.67
C ASP A 343 5.81 -36.99 22.55
N GLU A 344 5.61 -35.81 21.95
CA GLU A 344 5.33 -34.57 22.68
C GLU A 344 4.02 -34.63 23.49
N LEU A 345 2.96 -35.24 22.95
CA LEU A 345 1.69 -35.44 23.67
C LEU A 345 1.86 -36.38 24.87
N SER A 346 2.74 -37.37 24.78
CA SER A 346 3.00 -38.34 25.85
C SER A 346 3.83 -37.73 26.99
N ASP A 347 4.75 -36.82 26.65
CA ASP A 347 5.57 -36.10 27.63
C ASP A 347 4.74 -35.05 28.40
N ALA A 348 3.77 -34.41 27.72
CA ALA A 348 2.81 -33.49 28.34
C ALA A 348 1.92 -34.16 29.40
N GLU A 349 1.47 -35.40 29.16
CA GLU A 349 0.66 -36.17 30.12
C GLU A 349 1.45 -36.50 31.40
N GLN A 350 2.77 -36.75 31.28
CA GLN A 350 3.64 -37.05 32.41
C GLN A 350 3.96 -35.81 33.27
N THR A 351 4.00 -34.63 32.67
CA THR A 351 4.24 -33.37 33.40
C THR A 351 3.01 -32.90 34.18
N ASN A 352 1.82 -32.97 33.57
CA ASN A 352 0.57 -32.62 34.26
C ASN A 352 0.28 -33.54 35.46
N THR A 353 0.54 -34.84 35.33
CA THR A 353 0.38 -35.78 36.44
C THR A 353 1.33 -35.51 37.61
N LEU A 354 2.54 -35.03 37.34
CA LEU A 354 3.50 -34.62 38.38
C LEU A 354 3.07 -33.33 39.08
N ASP A 355 2.62 -32.32 38.34
CA ASP A 355 2.14 -31.05 38.90
C ASP A 355 0.85 -31.21 39.73
N ASP A 356 -0.06 -32.08 39.29
CA ASP A 356 -1.28 -32.39 40.05
C ASP A 356 -0.97 -33.15 41.36
N LEU A 357 0.05 -34.03 41.34
CA LEU A 357 0.56 -34.69 42.55
C LEU A 357 1.23 -33.70 43.51
N LEU A 358 1.94 -32.68 42.99
CA LEU A 358 2.58 -31.64 43.79
C LEU A 358 1.57 -30.66 44.42
N LYS A 359 0.42 -30.41 43.78
CA LYS A 359 -0.67 -29.60 44.38
C LYS A 359 -1.43 -30.30 45.51
N LEU A 360 -1.28 -31.63 45.61
CA LEU A 360 -1.91 -32.48 46.65
C LEU A 360 -1.03 -32.68 47.90
N LEU A 361 0.25 -32.26 47.84
CA LEU A 361 1.21 -32.23 48.95
C LEU A 361 1.25 -30.83 49.58
#